data_AF-A0A7Y4M6E9-F1
#
_entry.id   AF-A0A7Y4M6E9-F1
#
_cell.length_a   1.000
_cell.length_b   1.000
_cell.length_c   1.000
_cell.angle_alpha   90.00
_cell.angle_beta   90.00
_cell.angle_gamma   90.00
#
_symmetry.space_group_name_H-M   'P 1'
#
loop_
_entity.id
_entity.type
_entity.pdbx_description
1 polymer ?
#
loop_
_entity_poly.entity_id
_entity_poly.type
_entity_poly.pdbx_seq_one_letter_code
_entity_poly.pdbx_strand_id
1 'polypeptide(L)' 'MRFRFIEDRRADYPVMIMCDVLGVSPAGYYAWRSRPESQRSAANRELIDDI' A
#
# COMPACT_ATOMS: atom_id res chain seq x y z
N MET A 1 2.06 4.67 1.76
CA MET A 1 2.99 4.06 2.74
C MET A 1 2.59 2.62 3.09
N ARG A 2 1.54 2.32 3.87
CA ARG A 2 1.19 0.92 4.26
C ARG A 2 0.81 -0.02 3.11
N PHE A 3 -0.15 0.34 2.25
CA PHE A 3 -0.56 -0.53 1.15
C PHE A 3 0.53 -0.74 0.09
N ARG A 4 1.37 0.28 -0.14
CA ARG A 4 2.55 0.17 -1.02
C ARG A 4 3.56 -0.84 -0.49
N PHE A 5 3.87 -0.79 0.81
CA PHE A 5 4.73 -1.79 1.46
C PHE A 5 4.18 -3.21 1.35
N ILE A 6 2.86 -3.39 1.50
CA ILE A 6 2.19 -4.68 1.29
C ILE A 6 2.34 -5.15 -0.16
N GLU A 7 2.15 -4.27 -1.14
CA GLU A 7 2.31 -4.61 -2.57
C GLU A 7 3.75 -4.97 -2.93
N ASP A 8 4.74 -4.28 -2.35
CA ASP A 8 6.17 -4.56 -2.61
C ASP A 8 6.60 -5.92 -2.08
N ARG A 9 5.99 -6.38 -0.98
CA ARG A 9 6.36 -7.61 -0.27
C ARG A 9 5.37 -8.76 -0.45
N ARG A 10 4.33 -8.58 -1.27
CA ARG A 10 3.29 -9.61 -1.51
C ARG A 10 3.80 -10.91 -2.12
N ALA A 11 4.98 -10.87 -2.75
CA ALA A 11 5.61 -12.06 -3.33
C ALA A 11 6.27 -12.91 -2.24
N ASP A 12 6.74 -12.27 -1.17
CA ASP A 12 7.50 -12.91 -0.09
C ASP A 12 6.61 -13.27 1.10
N TYR A 13 5.52 -12.52 1.32
CA TYR A 13 4.65 -12.69 2.49
C TYR A 13 3.16 -12.70 2.12
N PRO A 14 2.32 -13.46 2.86
CA PRO A 14 0.87 -13.41 2.70
C PRO A 14 0.30 -12.03 3.04
N VAL A 15 -0.47 -11.46 2.10
CA VAL A 15 -1.14 -10.15 2.23
C VAL A 15 -1.99 -10.07 3.51
N MET A 16 -2.69 -11.14 3.87
CA MET A 16 -3.56 -11.18 5.05
C MET A 16 -2.78 -10.94 6.35
N ILE A 17 -1.60 -11.56 6.48
CA ILE A 17 -0.74 -11.40 7.66
C ILE A 17 -0.20 -9.96 7.71
N MET A 18 0.25 -9.44 6.57
CA MET A 18 0.72 -8.05 6.54
C MET A 18 -0.40 -7.05 6.83
N CYS A 19 -1.63 -7.32 6.42
CA CYS A 19 -2.79 -6.48 6.76
C CYS A 19 -3.05 -6.47 8.27
N ASP A 20 -3.00 -7.64 8.90
CA ASP A 20 -3.18 -7.79 10.35
C ASP A 20 -2.08 -7.05 11.14
N VAL A 21 -0.81 -7.30 10.80
CA VAL A 21 0.35 -6.67 11.45
C VAL A 21 0.36 -5.15 11.28
N LEU A 22 -0.07 -4.63 10.12
CA LEU A 22 -0.08 -3.20 9.82
C LEU A 22 -1.41 -2.51 10.21
N GLY A 23 -2.36 -3.25 10.80
CA GLY A 23 -3.65 -2.74 11.23
C GLY A 23 -4.47 -2.14 10.09
N VAL A 24 -4.47 -2.78 8.92
CA VAL A 24 -5.27 -2.36 7.75
C VAL A 24 -6.20 -3.48 7.31
N SER A 25 -7.31 -3.13 6.64
CA SER A 25 -8.23 -4.13 6.13
C SER A 25 -7.74 -4.71 4.79
N PRO A 26 -7.82 -6.04 4.58
CA PRO A 26 -7.55 -6.66 3.28
C PRO A 26 -8.45 -6.12 2.17
N ALA A 27 -9.73 -5.87 2.48
CA ALA A 27 -10.67 -5.24 1.54
C ALA A 27 -10.19 -3.84 1.11
N GLY A 28 -9.64 -3.05 2.04
CA GLY A 28 -9.03 -1.75 1.74
C GLY A 28 -7.80 -1.87 0.85
N TYR A 29 -6.96 -2.88 1.08
CA TYR A 29 -5.80 -3.17 0.23
C TYR A 29 -6.22 -3.53 -1.21
N TYR A 30 -7.15 -4.46 -1.39
CA TYR A 30 -7.59 -4.84 -2.74
C TYR A 30 -8.35 -3.71 -3.45
N ALA A 31 -9.11 -2.90 -2.71
CA ALA A 31 -9.75 -1.71 -3.26
C ALA A 31 -8.75 -0.60 -3.62
N TRP A 32 -7.64 -0.49 -2.88
CA TRP A 32 -6.54 0.42 -3.23
C TRP A 32 -5.81 -0.06 -4.49
N ARG A 33 -5.55 -1.36 -4.59
CA ARG A 33 -4.87 -2.01 -5.71
C ARG A 33 -5.68 -1.97 -7.02
N SER A 34 -7.00 -2.07 -6.93
CA SER A 34 -7.88 -2.07 -8.11
C SER A 34 -8.15 -0.68 -8.69
N ARG A 35 -7.79 0.40 -7.97
CA ARG A 35 -7.96 1.76 -8.48
C ARG A 35 -6.85 2.09 -9.49
N PRO A 36 -7.19 2.61 -10.70
CA PRO A 36 -6.18 3.20 -11.56
C PRO A 36 -5.50 4.36 -10.82
N GLU A 37 -4.18 4.49 -10.92
CA GLU A 37 -3.41 5.52 -10.22
C GLU A 37 -4.01 6.91 -10.49
N SER A 38 -4.61 7.53 -9.46
CA SER A 38 -4.93 8.96 -9.52
C SER A 38 -3.64 9.76 -9.45
N GLN A 39 -3.50 10.80 -10.27
CA GLN A 39 -2.32 11.68 -10.38
C GLN A 39 -1.77 12.16 -9.01
N ARG A 40 -2.63 12.27 -7.99
CA ARG A 40 -2.28 12.66 -6.61
C ARG A 40 -1.42 11.64 -5.86
N SER A 41 -1.52 10.35 -6.18
CA SER A 41 -0.71 9.28 -5.58
C SER A 41 0.72 9.23 -6.10
N ALA A 42 0.96 9.77 -7.30
CA ALA A 42 2.31 9.97 -7.84
C ALA A 42 3.03 11.11 -7.08
N ALA A 43 2.35 12.24 -6.86
CA ALA A 43 2.90 13.39 -6.15
C ALA A 43 3.25 13.11 -4.67
N ASN A 44 2.52 12.21 -4.00
CA ASN A 44 2.83 11.85 -2.61
C ASN A 44 4.05 10.90 -2.47
N ARG A 45 4.64 10.46 -3.59
CA ARG A 45 5.89 9.69 -3.61
C ARG A 45 7.13 10.58 -3.47
N GLU A 46 7.03 11.86 -3.84
CA GLU A 46 8.13 12.84 -3.74
C GLU A 46 8.24 13.53 -2.37
N LEU A 47 7.18 13.53 -1.55
CA LEU A 47 7.13 14.34 -0.32
C LEU A 47 7.65 13.64 0.96
N ILE A 48 8.24 12.45 0.87
CA ILE A 48 8.77 11.71 2.06
C ILE A 48 10.31 11.70 2.09
N ASP A 49 10.99 12.38 1.17
CA ASP A 49 12.46 12.51 1.18
C ASP A 49 12.97 13.79 1.85
N ASP A 50 12.10 14.58 2.51
CA ASP A 50 12.47 15.88 3.08
C ASP A 50 11.99 16.06 4.55
N ILE A 51 12.28 15.07 5.40
CA ILE A 51 12.31 15.20 6.87
C ILE A 51 13.56 14.54 7.44
#